data_AF-B0E4W1-F1
#
_entry.id   AF-B0E4W1-F1
#
_cell.length_a   1.000
_cell.length_b   1.000
_cell.length_c   1.000
_cell.angle_alpha   90.00
_cell.angle_beta   90.00
_cell.angle_gamma   90.00
#
_symmetry.space_group_name_H-M   'P 1'
#
loop_
_entity.id
_entity.type
_entity.pdbx_description
1 polymer ?
#
loop_
_entity_poly.entity_id
_entity_poly.type
_entity_poly.pdbx_seq_one_letter_code
_entity_poly.pdbx_strand_id
1 'polypeptide(L)'
;MVVHEMLDGLVSDHHRSIIASAHRILPLTPHFFCIHHLDTNVATNVCRSLGSQWSEFTQMFWQVYHAVSPEEFDCLWLILLTHFPSARQYLEDELYPCRSQWAWAYTSFQFTCGVRTNGCVEGENRVNKTIGGPKKSTIQLFNGVNERTTGQGVQDMIRVHEASRRQHAGPIKSVFPGPLQVLRMYVGPHALQRSFKEMELSMFYHMEVLQQPDGVRDWHMVNRFENDTSYIGTAWLLRLAQGQGLQVQHLLRITHLGHGTTHILAILPNNQYVCNCCMGMNIGIPCCHYFQALSVVTNLHFIIGVVRAW
;
A
#
# COMPACT_ATOMS: atom_id res chain seq x y z
N MET A 1 -0.95 -3.78 -32.44
CA MET A 1 0.00 -3.27 -31.44
C MET A 1 -0.33 -3.98 -30.14
N VAL A 2 0.42 -5.03 -29.80
CA VAL A 2 0.18 -5.80 -28.58
C VAL A 2 0.63 -4.91 -27.42
N VAL A 3 -0.31 -4.42 -26.63
CA VAL A 3 -0.01 -3.80 -25.36
C VAL A 3 0.55 -4.94 -24.51
N HIS A 4 1.87 -4.99 -24.32
CA HIS A 4 2.42 -5.79 -23.23
C HIS A 4 1.92 -5.12 -21.95
N GLU A 5 0.84 -5.65 -21.38
CA GLU A 5 0.43 -5.35 -20.02
C GLU A 5 1.57 -5.85 -19.11
N MET A 6 2.51 -4.95 -18.80
CA MET A 6 3.49 -5.19 -17.76
C MET A 6 2.73 -5.19 -16.44
N LEU A 7 2.65 -6.34 -15.79
CA LEU A 7 2.14 -6.45 -14.43
C LEU A 7 3.09 -5.70 -13.50
N ASP A 8 2.58 -4.70 -12.79
CA ASP A 8 3.33 -3.87 -11.85
C ASP A 8 3.77 -4.65 -10.58
N GLY A 9 3.12 -5.78 -10.28
CA GLY A 9 3.52 -6.67 -9.20
C GLY A 9 2.68 -7.96 -9.16
N LEU A 10 3.30 -9.06 -8.76
CA LEU A 10 2.64 -10.34 -8.49
C LEU A 10 2.65 -10.62 -6.99
N VAL A 11 1.50 -10.91 -6.40
CA VAL A 11 1.40 -11.34 -4.99
C VAL A 11 0.98 -12.81 -4.93
N SER A 12 1.75 -13.66 -4.26
CA SER A 12 1.37 -15.06 -4.07
C SER A 12 1.81 -15.61 -2.70
N ASP A 13 1.53 -16.90 -2.47
CA ASP A 13 2.17 -17.66 -1.40
C ASP A 13 3.66 -17.90 -1.68
N HIS A 14 4.38 -18.33 -0.64
CA HIS A 14 5.79 -18.74 -0.74
C HIS A 14 5.91 -20.18 -1.28
N HIS A 15 5.35 -20.44 -2.47
CA HIS A 15 5.38 -21.76 -3.11
C HIS A 15 6.44 -21.82 -4.21
N ARG A 16 7.36 -22.79 -4.11
CA ARG A 16 8.53 -22.91 -5.00
C ARG A 16 8.19 -22.94 -6.49
N SER A 17 7.11 -23.63 -6.88
CA SER A 17 6.71 -23.70 -8.30
C SER A 17 6.14 -22.39 -8.83
N ILE A 18 5.46 -21.60 -8.00
CA ILE A 18 4.92 -20.29 -8.38
C ILE A 18 6.06 -19.30 -8.53
N ILE A 19 7.00 -19.27 -7.58
CA ILE A 19 8.21 -18.46 -7.64
C ILE A 19 8.99 -18.76 -8.94
N ALA A 20 9.29 -20.04 -9.20
CA ALA A 20 10.02 -20.43 -10.40
C ALA A 20 9.28 -20.08 -11.69
N SER A 21 7.95 -20.22 -11.72
CA SER A 21 7.13 -19.88 -12.89
C SER A 21 7.05 -18.37 -13.10
N ALA A 22 6.89 -17.59 -12.03
CA ALA A 22 6.87 -16.14 -12.07
C ALA A 22 8.18 -15.60 -12.63
N HIS A 23 9.33 -16.05 -12.13
CA HIS A 23 10.64 -15.65 -12.65
C HIS A 23 10.84 -16.02 -14.11
N ARG A 24 10.28 -17.15 -14.57
CA ARG A 24 10.43 -17.61 -15.96
C ARG A 24 9.51 -16.85 -16.92
N ILE A 25 8.28 -16.57 -16.52
CA ILE A 25 7.22 -16.04 -17.40
C ILE A 25 7.13 -14.51 -17.31
N LEU A 26 7.35 -13.96 -16.11
CA LEU A 26 7.24 -12.53 -15.79
C LEU A 26 8.54 -12.03 -15.13
N PRO A 27 9.71 -12.13 -15.80
CA PRO A 27 11.01 -11.83 -15.20
C PRO A 27 11.18 -10.37 -14.75
N LEU A 28 10.36 -9.46 -15.28
CA LEU A 28 10.38 -8.03 -14.96
C LEU A 28 9.31 -7.63 -13.94
N THR A 29 8.43 -8.55 -13.54
CA THR A 29 7.38 -8.27 -12.56
C THR A 29 7.90 -8.59 -11.17
N PRO A 30 7.93 -7.61 -10.25
CA PRO A 30 8.25 -7.86 -8.85
C PRO A 30 7.32 -8.91 -8.25
N HIS A 31 7.88 -9.84 -7.47
CA HIS A 31 7.12 -10.88 -6.78
C HIS A 31 7.11 -10.64 -5.27
N PHE A 32 5.92 -10.51 -4.70
CA PHE A 32 5.69 -10.26 -3.28
C PHE A 32 4.96 -11.42 -2.61
N PHE A 33 5.21 -11.61 -1.32
CA PHE A 33 4.50 -12.62 -0.53
C PHE A 33 3.25 -12.04 0.13
N CYS A 34 2.18 -12.82 0.07
CA CYS A 34 0.94 -12.55 0.78
C CYS A 34 1.18 -12.59 2.30
N ILE A 35 0.78 -11.52 3.00
CA ILE A 35 0.99 -11.36 4.44
C ILE A 35 0.32 -12.47 5.27
N HIS A 36 -0.83 -12.99 4.82
CA HIS A 36 -1.54 -14.07 5.51
C HIS A 36 -0.79 -15.40 5.42
N HIS A 37 -0.20 -15.70 4.26
CA HIS A 37 0.63 -16.89 4.10
C HIS A 37 1.99 -16.71 4.79
N LEU A 38 2.53 -15.49 4.83
CA LEU A 38 3.71 -15.19 5.65
C LEU A 38 3.44 -15.51 7.12
N ASP A 39 2.33 -15.00 7.69
CA ASP A 39 1.91 -15.27 9.07
C ASP A 39 1.74 -16.78 9.32
N THR A 40 1.04 -17.47 8.43
CA THR A 40 0.84 -18.93 8.51
C THR A 40 2.16 -19.71 8.45
N ASN A 41 3.08 -19.31 7.56
CA ASN A 41 4.39 -19.96 7.41
C ASN A 41 5.26 -19.74 8.65
N VAL A 42 5.29 -18.52 9.18
CA VAL A 42 5.98 -18.19 10.43
C VAL A 42 5.42 -19.04 11.56
N ALA A 43 4.10 -19.02 11.77
CA ALA A 43 3.45 -19.82 12.81
C ALA A 43 3.77 -21.32 12.67
N THR A 44 3.72 -21.87 11.47
CA THR A 44 3.99 -23.30 11.23
C THR A 44 5.42 -23.71 11.57
N ASN A 45 6.40 -22.87 11.25
CA ASN A 45 7.82 -23.20 11.40
C ASN A 45 8.39 -22.86 12.78
N VAL A 46 7.91 -21.80 13.45
CA VAL A 46 8.53 -21.32 14.70
C VAL A 46 7.61 -21.38 15.94
N CYS A 47 6.29 -21.45 15.81
CA CYS A 47 5.40 -21.41 16.98
C CYS A 47 5.67 -22.55 17.97
N ARG A 48 5.90 -23.77 17.47
CA ARG A 48 6.19 -24.93 18.31
C ARG A 48 7.53 -24.82 19.06
N SER A 49 8.56 -24.22 18.45
CA SER A 49 9.86 -24.08 19.09
C SER A 49 9.90 -22.94 20.10
N LEU A 50 8.99 -21.96 19.98
CA LEU A 50 8.90 -20.81 20.87
C LEU A 50 7.99 -21.04 22.09
N GLY A 51 6.94 -21.86 21.94
CA GLY A 51 6.04 -22.20 23.05
C GLY A 51 5.44 -20.95 23.71
N SER A 52 5.72 -20.72 25.00
CA SER A 52 5.22 -19.57 25.75
C SER A 52 5.71 -18.21 25.21
N GLN A 53 6.83 -18.18 24.49
CA GLN A 53 7.40 -16.96 23.92
C GLN A 53 6.71 -16.51 22.61
N TRP A 54 5.77 -17.31 22.09
CA TRP A 54 5.12 -17.06 20.79
C TRP A 54 4.43 -15.70 20.69
N SER A 55 3.74 -15.27 21.75
CA SER A 55 3.01 -13.99 21.76
C SER A 55 3.95 -12.80 21.62
N GLU A 56 5.05 -12.80 22.38
CA GLU A 56 6.07 -11.75 22.34
C GLU A 56 6.82 -11.76 21.00
N PHE A 57 7.18 -12.95 20.52
CA PHE A 57 7.78 -13.13 19.20
C PHE A 57 6.92 -12.51 18.10
N THR A 58 5.60 -12.79 18.11
CA THR A 58 4.68 -12.29 17.09
C THR A 58 4.65 -10.77 17.10
N GLN A 59 4.61 -10.15 18.28
CA GLN A 59 4.65 -8.69 18.41
C GLN A 59 5.95 -8.10 17.83
N MET A 60 7.10 -8.66 18.21
CA MET A 60 8.40 -8.19 17.71
C MET A 60 8.57 -8.44 16.21
N PHE A 61 8.11 -9.58 15.69
CA PHE A 61 8.14 -9.91 14.27
C PHE A 61 7.34 -8.88 13.45
N TRP A 62 6.14 -8.50 13.91
CA TRP A 62 5.35 -7.48 13.23
C TRP A 62 5.94 -6.07 13.36
N GLN A 63 6.67 -5.77 14.45
CA GLN A 63 7.47 -4.55 14.51
C GLN A 63 8.57 -4.54 13.45
N VAL A 64 9.26 -5.66 13.24
CA VAL A 64 10.27 -5.77 12.18
C VAL A 64 9.65 -5.64 10.79
N TYR A 65 8.51 -6.30 10.56
CA TYR A 65 7.74 -6.15 9.32
C TYR A 65 7.40 -4.69 9.03
N HIS A 66 7.00 -3.92 10.06
CA HIS A 66 6.61 -2.52 9.98
C HIS A 66 7.78 -1.53 10.04
N ALA A 67 9.03 -2.00 10.02
CA ALA A 67 10.20 -1.13 10.00
C ALA A 67 10.09 -0.07 8.90
N VAL A 68 10.49 1.16 9.23
CA VAL A 68 10.27 2.34 8.40
C VAL A 68 11.39 2.54 7.37
N SER A 69 12.52 1.85 7.53
CA SER A 69 13.62 1.83 6.57
C SER A 69 14.35 0.48 6.56
N PRO A 70 15.16 0.19 5.51
CA PRO A 70 16.02 -0.98 5.47
C PRO A 70 16.95 -1.10 6.69
N GLU A 71 17.49 0.02 7.17
CA GLU A 71 18.41 0.05 8.31
C GLU A 71 17.70 -0.27 9.63
N GLU A 72 16.50 0.30 9.83
CA GLU A 72 15.70 -0.06 11.01
C GLU A 72 15.27 -1.52 10.95
N PHE A 73 14.93 -2.02 9.75
CA PHE A 73 14.63 -3.43 9.55
C PHE A 73 15.79 -4.31 10.00
N ASP A 74 17.00 -4.06 9.52
CA ASP A 74 18.17 -4.88 9.86
C ASP A 74 18.49 -4.81 11.36
N CYS A 75 18.36 -3.63 11.99
CA CYS A 75 18.52 -3.46 13.44
C CYS A 75 17.48 -4.27 14.23
N LEU A 76 16.19 -4.11 13.93
CA LEU A 76 15.10 -4.83 14.58
C LEU A 76 15.19 -6.34 14.33
N TRP A 77 15.65 -6.75 13.15
CA TRP A 77 15.87 -8.14 12.79
C TRP A 77 16.96 -8.78 13.67
N LEU A 78 18.10 -8.11 13.85
CA LEU A 78 19.16 -8.59 14.74
C LEU A 78 18.70 -8.71 16.20
N ILE A 79 17.87 -7.76 16.67
CA ILE A 79 17.24 -7.83 18.00
C ILE A 79 16.33 -9.05 18.09
N LEU A 80 15.48 -9.29 17.09
CA LEU A 80 14.59 -10.45 17.02
C LEU A 80 15.38 -11.77 17.08
N LEU A 81 16.45 -11.90 16.28
CA LEU A 81 17.30 -13.10 16.26
C LEU A 81 18.02 -13.35 17.59
N THR A 82 18.41 -12.28 18.28
CA THR A 82 19.07 -12.36 19.58
C THR A 82 18.09 -12.79 20.67
N HIS A 83 16.86 -12.27 20.64
CA HIS A 83 15.82 -12.58 21.62
C HIS A 83 15.26 -13.99 21.44
N PHE A 84 15.20 -14.50 20.20
CA PHE A 84 14.58 -15.79 19.87
C PHE A 84 15.56 -16.72 19.13
N PRO A 85 16.61 -17.23 19.80
CA PRO A 85 17.61 -18.09 19.17
C PRO A 85 17.03 -19.40 18.61
N SER A 86 15.92 -19.90 19.17
CA SER A 86 15.25 -21.12 18.67
C SER A 86 14.50 -20.92 17.34
N ALA A 87 14.23 -19.68 16.94
CA ALA A 87 13.65 -19.34 15.63
C ALA A 87 14.72 -18.96 14.60
N ARG A 88 15.97 -18.73 15.05
CA ARG A 88 17.06 -18.14 14.26
C ARG A 88 17.29 -18.83 12.91
N GLN A 89 17.37 -20.16 12.91
CA GLN A 89 17.65 -20.92 11.69
C GLN A 89 16.61 -20.62 10.59
N TYR A 90 15.32 -20.73 10.91
CA TYR A 90 14.25 -20.43 9.94
C TYR A 90 14.28 -18.97 9.50
N LEU A 91 14.50 -18.04 10.43
CA LEU A 91 14.52 -16.62 10.12
C LEU A 91 15.69 -16.26 9.19
N GLU A 92 16.92 -16.67 9.51
CA GLU A 92 18.12 -16.37 8.73
C GLU A 92 18.15 -17.11 7.39
N ASP A 93 17.78 -18.39 7.36
CA ASP A 93 17.94 -19.21 6.16
C ASP A 93 16.78 -19.03 5.17
N GLU A 94 15.55 -18.83 5.66
CA GLU A 94 14.34 -18.81 4.81
C GLU A 94 13.76 -17.39 4.63
N LEU A 95 13.65 -16.58 5.69
CA LEU A 95 12.93 -15.30 5.62
C LEU A 95 13.79 -14.08 5.30
N TYR A 96 14.99 -13.98 5.85
CA TYR A 96 15.87 -12.83 5.60
C TYR A 96 16.30 -12.68 4.13
N PRO A 97 16.64 -13.76 3.39
CA PRO A 97 17.06 -13.67 1.99
C PRO A 97 15.97 -13.09 1.08
N CYS A 98 14.70 -13.32 1.42
CA CYS A 98 13.54 -12.87 0.66
C CYS A 98 12.86 -11.61 1.24
N ARG A 99 13.50 -10.88 2.18
CA ARG A 99 12.91 -9.72 2.87
C ARG A 99 12.34 -8.64 1.96
N SER A 100 12.95 -8.45 0.78
CA SER A 100 12.47 -7.47 -0.21
C SER A 100 11.11 -7.82 -0.81
N GLN A 101 10.64 -9.06 -0.64
CA GLN A 101 9.37 -9.55 -1.15
C GLN A 101 8.23 -9.42 -0.13
N TRP A 102 8.52 -9.09 1.13
CA TRP A 102 7.48 -9.09 2.17
C TRP A 102 7.58 -7.96 3.18
N ALA A 103 8.76 -7.45 3.51
CA ALA A 103 8.88 -6.42 4.54
C ALA A 103 8.39 -5.04 4.07
N TRP A 104 7.78 -4.27 4.97
CA TRP A 104 7.13 -2.99 4.62
C TRP A 104 8.12 -1.98 4.04
N ALA A 105 9.32 -1.87 4.64
CA ALA A 105 10.38 -0.98 4.16
C ALA A 105 10.76 -1.20 2.70
N TYR A 106 10.51 -2.39 2.13
CA TYR A 106 10.90 -2.76 0.77
C TYR A 106 9.72 -2.86 -0.21
N THR A 107 8.50 -3.04 0.31
CA THR A 107 7.31 -3.34 -0.51
C THR A 107 6.28 -2.23 -0.52
N SER A 108 6.29 -1.33 0.47
CA SER A 108 5.24 -0.32 0.65
C SER A 108 5.12 0.66 -0.50
N PHE A 109 6.22 0.98 -1.18
CA PHE A 109 6.26 1.89 -2.31
C PHE A 109 5.96 1.21 -3.65
N GLN A 110 5.79 -0.12 -3.67
CA GLN A 110 5.43 -0.88 -4.85
C GLN A 110 3.91 -0.93 -5.03
N PHE A 111 3.44 -0.80 -6.26
CA PHE A 111 2.01 -0.81 -6.57
C PHE A 111 1.49 -2.24 -6.48
N THR A 112 0.62 -2.50 -5.49
CA THR A 112 -0.04 -3.80 -5.30
C THR A 112 -1.56 -3.69 -5.34
N CYS A 113 -2.12 -2.53 -5.67
CA CYS A 113 -3.56 -2.26 -5.60
C CYS A 113 -4.15 -2.58 -4.20
N GLY A 114 -3.35 -2.43 -3.14
CA GLY A 114 -3.73 -2.78 -1.76
C GLY A 114 -3.83 -4.29 -1.50
N VAL A 115 -3.44 -5.14 -2.46
CA VAL A 115 -3.32 -6.58 -2.26
C VAL A 115 -2.12 -6.84 -1.34
N ARG A 116 -2.41 -6.93 -0.04
CA ARG A 116 -1.45 -7.33 1.00
C ARG A 116 -1.85 -8.67 1.62
N THR A 117 -3.15 -8.91 1.73
CA THR A 117 -3.75 -10.16 2.19
C THR A 117 -4.39 -10.89 1.01
N ASN A 118 -4.65 -12.18 1.20
CA ASN A 118 -5.49 -12.97 0.30
C ASN A 118 -6.98 -12.59 0.42
N GLY A 119 -7.39 -11.56 1.18
CA GLY A 119 -8.82 -11.27 1.44
C GLY A 119 -9.65 -11.05 0.17
N CYS A 120 -9.09 -10.38 -0.86
CA CYS A 120 -9.73 -10.31 -2.18
C CYS A 120 -9.82 -11.69 -2.84
N VAL A 121 -8.75 -12.48 -2.79
CA VAL A 121 -8.69 -13.83 -3.35
C VAL A 121 -9.62 -14.80 -2.60
N GLU A 122 -9.76 -14.68 -1.28
CA GLU A 122 -10.64 -15.48 -0.44
C GLU A 122 -12.11 -15.08 -0.62
N GLY A 123 -12.38 -13.77 -0.73
CA GLY A 123 -13.69 -13.25 -1.10
C GLY A 123 -14.13 -13.80 -2.46
N GLU A 124 -13.25 -13.73 -3.45
CA GLU A 124 -13.47 -14.32 -4.76
C GLU A 124 -13.57 -15.84 -4.70
N ASN A 125 -12.72 -16.53 -3.94
CA ASN A 125 -12.77 -17.99 -3.79
C ASN A 125 -14.08 -18.44 -3.13
N ARG A 126 -14.58 -17.69 -2.13
CA ARG A 126 -15.87 -17.95 -1.49
C ARG A 126 -17.02 -17.82 -2.48
N VAL A 127 -17.01 -16.82 -3.35
CA VAL A 127 -18.02 -16.67 -4.40
C VAL A 127 -17.82 -17.67 -5.54
N ASN A 128 -16.59 -18.00 -5.90
CA ASN A 128 -16.30 -19.03 -6.90
C ASN A 128 -16.75 -20.41 -6.40
N LYS A 129 -16.71 -20.67 -5.09
CA LYS A 129 -17.32 -21.86 -4.49
C LYS A 129 -18.85 -21.89 -4.62
N THR A 130 -19.53 -20.74 -4.66
CA THR A 130 -20.99 -20.69 -4.90
C THR A 130 -21.35 -20.82 -6.38
N ILE A 131 -20.46 -20.37 -7.27
CA ILE A 131 -20.60 -20.54 -8.73
C ILE A 131 -20.23 -21.97 -9.14
N GLY A 132 -19.24 -22.57 -8.47
CA GLY A 132 -18.75 -23.92 -8.69
C GLY A 132 -19.52 -25.00 -7.94
N GLY A 133 -18.94 -26.19 -7.88
CA GLY A 133 -19.47 -27.34 -7.14
C GLY A 133 -19.07 -28.67 -7.77
N PRO A 134 -19.19 -29.78 -7.03
CA PRO A 134 -18.75 -31.11 -7.48
C PRO A 134 -19.47 -31.63 -8.73
N LYS A 135 -20.57 -30.99 -9.13
CA LYS A 135 -21.39 -31.34 -10.31
C LYS A 135 -21.19 -30.42 -11.52
N LYS A 136 -20.32 -29.40 -11.42
CA LYS A 136 -20.07 -28.47 -12.53
C LYS A 136 -18.78 -28.81 -13.25
N SER A 137 -18.82 -28.77 -14.58
CA SER A 137 -17.62 -28.89 -15.39
C SER A 137 -16.80 -27.60 -15.37
N THR A 138 -15.52 -27.68 -15.73
CA THR A 138 -14.62 -26.53 -15.80
C THR A 138 -15.16 -25.42 -16.72
N ILE A 139 -15.80 -25.79 -17.84
CA ILE A 139 -16.39 -24.81 -18.76
C ILE A 139 -17.62 -24.12 -18.17
N GLN A 140 -18.44 -24.83 -17.37
CA GLN A 140 -19.58 -24.24 -16.67
C GLN A 140 -19.14 -23.28 -15.56
N LEU A 141 -18.05 -23.63 -14.86
CA LEU A 141 -17.42 -22.71 -13.91
C LEU A 141 -16.88 -21.47 -14.63
N PHE A 142 -16.14 -21.65 -15.73
CA PHE A 142 -15.59 -20.56 -16.53
C PHE A 142 -16.67 -19.58 -17.02
N ASN A 143 -17.74 -20.11 -17.62
CA ASN A 143 -18.85 -19.29 -18.11
C ASN A 143 -19.54 -18.55 -16.96
N GLY A 144 -19.81 -19.22 -15.83
CA GLY A 144 -20.44 -18.57 -14.67
C GLY A 144 -19.58 -17.47 -14.03
N VAL A 145 -18.25 -17.64 -14.02
CA VAL A 145 -17.33 -16.59 -13.56
C VAL A 145 -17.32 -15.41 -14.53
N ASN A 146 -17.28 -15.66 -15.84
CA ASN A 146 -17.29 -14.59 -16.85
C ASN A 146 -18.62 -13.80 -16.87
N GLU A 147 -19.76 -14.50 -16.78
CA GLU A 147 -21.08 -13.86 -16.68
C GLU A 147 -21.16 -12.95 -15.45
N ARG A 148 -20.66 -13.41 -14.29
CA ARG A 148 -20.57 -12.58 -13.09
C ARG A 148 -19.70 -11.35 -13.31
N THR A 149 -18.47 -11.51 -13.81
CA THR A 149 -17.55 -10.39 -14.04
C THR A 149 -18.18 -9.32 -14.93
N THR A 150 -18.89 -9.75 -15.98
CA THR A 150 -19.56 -8.85 -16.92
C THR A 150 -20.77 -8.15 -16.29
N GLY A 151 -21.56 -8.86 -15.46
CA GLY A 151 -22.73 -8.29 -14.77
C GLY A 151 -22.39 -7.37 -13.60
N GLN A 152 -21.31 -7.66 -12.87
CA GLN A 152 -20.83 -6.92 -11.70
C GLN A 152 -20.35 -5.51 -12.09
N GLY A 153 -19.61 -5.39 -13.20
CA GLY A 153 -19.01 -4.12 -13.63
C GLY A 153 -19.99 -2.99 -13.90
N VAL A 154 -21.12 -3.27 -14.58
CA VAL A 154 -22.08 -2.23 -15.00
C VAL A 154 -23.03 -1.84 -13.86
N GLN A 155 -23.55 -2.81 -13.10
CA GLN A 155 -24.52 -2.52 -12.04
C GLN A 155 -23.86 -1.87 -10.81
N ASP A 156 -22.63 -2.27 -10.45
CA ASP A 156 -21.92 -1.67 -9.32
C ASP A 156 -21.47 -0.24 -9.65
N MET A 157 -21.08 0.02 -10.91
CA MET A 157 -20.82 1.38 -11.39
C MET A 157 -22.04 2.30 -11.21
N ILE A 158 -23.21 1.87 -11.67
CA ILE A 158 -24.44 2.69 -11.56
C ILE A 158 -24.83 2.90 -10.09
N ARG A 159 -24.86 1.83 -9.29
CA ARG A 159 -25.25 1.91 -7.87
C ARG A 159 -24.33 2.80 -7.05
N VAL A 160 -23.01 2.71 -7.26
CA VAL A 160 -22.07 3.54 -6.51
C VAL A 160 -22.11 4.99 -6.99
N HIS A 161 -22.31 5.27 -8.27
CA HIS A 161 -22.52 6.64 -8.74
C HIS A 161 -23.80 7.28 -8.17
N GLU A 162 -24.85 6.49 -7.96
CA GLU A 162 -26.09 6.96 -7.31
C GLU A 162 -25.94 7.11 -5.79
N ALA A 163 -25.30 6.15 -5.12
CA ALA A 163 -25.04 6.19 -3.68
C ALA A 163 -24.06 7.31 -3.30
N SER A 164 -22.99 7.49 -4.08
CA SER A 164 -22.05 8.61 -3.98
C SER A 164 -22.78 9.95 -4.03
N ARG A 165 -23.70 10.14 -4.97
CA ARG A 165 -24.46 11.39 -5.07
C ARG A 165 -25.30 11.68 -3.81
N ARG A 166 -25.86 10.63 -3.18
CA ARG A 166 -26.75 10.71 -2.01
C ARG A 166 -26.04 10.75 -0.65
N GLN A 167 -24.88 10.12 -0.49
CA GLN A 167 -24.21 9.95 0.81
C GLN A 167 -23.14 10.99 1.14
N HIS A 168 -22.61 11.71 0.16
CA HIS A 168 -21.48 12.60 0.39
C HIS A 168 -21.90 13.93 1.04
N ALA A 169 -21.49 14.13 2.30
CA ALA A 169 -21.73 15.32 3.10
C ALA A 169 -21.43 16.60 2.31
N GLY A 170 -22.35 17.57 2.31
CA GLY A 170 -22.21 18.86 1.64
C GLY A 170 -20.85 19.56 1.84
N PRO A 171 -20.25 19.54 3.05
CA PRO A 171 -18.96 20.19 3.32
C PRO A 171 -17.78 19.69 2.47
N ILE A 172 -17.69 18.39 2.20
CA ILE A 172 -16.57 17.84 1.39
C ILE A 172 -16.72 18.25 -0.07
N LYS A 173 -17.95 18.32 -0.58
CA LYS A 173 -18.22 18.82 -1.94
C LYS A 173 -17.84 20.29 -2.10
N SER A 174 -17.95 21.11 -1.06
CA SER A 174 -17.50 22.50 -1.11
C SER A 174 -15.98 22.65 -1.05
N VAL A 175 -15.27 21.76 -0.35
CA VAL A 175 -13.80 21.83 -0.24
C VAL A 175 -13.12 21.25 -1.49
N PHE A 176 -13.63 20.14 -2.05
CA PHE A 176 -13.03 19.46 -3.20
C PHE A 176 -13.97 19.31 -4.41
N PRO A 177 -14.59 20.39 -4.93
CA PRO A 177 -15.54 20.29 -6.02
C PRO A 177 -14.90 19.75 -7.31
N GLY A 178 -13.72 20.27 -7.67
CA GLY A 178 -12.96 19.83 -8.85
C GLY A 178 -12.49 18.37 -8.75
N PRO A 179 -11.73 17.99 -7.70
CA PRO A 179 -11.27 16.61 -7.53
C PRO A 179 -12.41 15.58 -7.56
N LEU A 180 -13.53 15.85 -6.88
CA LEU A 180 -14.70 14.97 -6.89
C LEU A 180 -15.35 14.84 -8.26
N GLN A 181 -15.39 15.92 -9.04
CA GLN A 181 -15.92 15.88 -10.39
C GLN A 181 -15.07 14.97 -11.28
N VAL A 182 -13.75 15.13 -11.24
CA VAL A 182 -12.81 14.32 -12.03
C VAL A 182 -12.90 12.85 -11.60
N LEU A 183 -12.90 12.54 -10.30
CA LEU A 183 -13.05 11.17 -9.81
C LEU A 183 -14.36 10.51 -10.31
N ARG A 184 -15.49 11.22 -10.25
CA ARG A 184 -16.77 10.69 -10.75
C ARG A 184 -16.79 10.43 -12.26
N MET A 185 -15.93 11.09 -13.03
CA MET A 185 -15.86 10.89 -14.48
C MET A 185 -14.97 9.72 -14.87
N TYR A 186 -13.87 9.52 -14.12
CA TYR A 186 -12.76 8.69 -14.61
C TYR A 186 -12.40 7.48 -13.76
N VAL A 187 -12.88 7.37 -12.50
CA VAL A 187 -12.49 6.25 -11.64
C VAL A 187 -13.63 5.30 -11.31
N GLY A 188 -13.26 4.04 -11.08
CA GLY A 188 -14.20 3.00 -10.65
C GLY A 188 -14.74 3.22 -9.23
N PRO A 189 -15.74 2.42 -8.83
CA PRO A 189 -16.54 2.65 -7.62
C PRO A 189 -15.71 2.65 -6.34
N HIS A 190 -14.80 1.67 -6.25
CA HIS A 190 -13.91 1.50 -5.11
C HIS A 190 -12.98 2.70 -4.94
N ALA A 191 -12.32 3.13 -6.04
CA ALA A 191 -11.42 4.27 -6.02
C ALA A 191 -12.15 5.57 -5.67
N LEU A 192 -13.37 5.77 -6.18
CA LEU A 192 -14.21 6.92 -5.86
C LEU A 192 -14.57 6.95 -4.37
N GLN A 193 -15.09 5.84 -3.83
CA GLN A 193 -15.50 5.77 -2.43
C GLN A 193 -14.32 5.92 -1.48
N ARG A 194 -13.18 5.27 -1.78
CA ARG A 194 -11.99 5.40 -0.96
C ARG A 194 -11.43 6.82 -1.01
N SER A 195 -11.33 7.43 -2.21
CA SER A 195 -10.87 8.83 -2.33
C SER A 195 -11.77 9.79 -1.54
N PHE A 196 -13.09 9.58 -1.56
CA PHE A 196 -14.00 10.37 -0.74
C PHE A 196 -13.71 10.21 0.76
N LYS A 197 -13.45 8.98 1.22
CA LYS A 197 -13.10 8.74 2.62
C LYS A 197 -11.79 9.44 3.00
N GLU A 198 -10.79 9.41 2.13
CA GLU A 198 -9.53 10.12 2.33
C GLU A 198 -9.71 11.64 2.37
N MET A 199 -10.62 12.20 1.56
CA MET A 199 -11.00 13.61 1.65
C MET A 199 -11.65 13.95 3.00
N GLU A 200 -12.56 13.10 3.52
CA GLU A 200 -13.13 13.30 4.86
C GLU A 200 -12.05 13.28 5.95
N LEU A 201 -11.16 12.28 5.90
CA LEU A 201 -10.08 12.14 6.87
C LEU A 201 -9.12 13.34 6.83
N SER A 202 -8.88 13.91 5.66
CA SER A 202 -7.99 15.06 5.50
C SER A 202 -8.41 16.28 6.35
N MET A 203 -9.71 16.41 6.67
CA MET A 203 -10.22 17.51 7.50
C MET A 203 -9.73 17.47 8.96
N PHE A 204 -9.17 16.35 9.40
CA PHE A 204 -8.57 16.21 10.73
C PHE A 204 -7.06 16.45 10.74
N TYR A 205 -6.50 16.96 9.65
CA TYR A 205 -5.09 17.26 9.52
C TYR A 205 -4.86 18.75 9.28
N HIS A 206 -3.70 19.25 9.70
CA HIS A 206 -3.17 20.55 9.27
C HIS A 206 -1.82 20.37 8.58
N MET A 207 -1.39 21.40 7.85
CA MET A 207 -0.17 21.37 7.07
C MET A 207 0.77 22.51 7.46
N GLU A 208 2.05 22.19 7.49
CA GLU A 208 3.16 23.14 7.64
C GLU A 208 4.19 22.88 6.53
N VAL A 209 4.68 23.96 5.91
CA VAL A 209 5.76 23.86 4.92
C VAL A 209 7.09 23.72 5.65
N LEU A 210 7.82 22.63 5.42
CA LEU A 210 9.14 22.42 6.03
C LEU A 210 10.27 23.05 5.22
N GLN A 211 10.12 23.15 3.89
CA GLN A 211 11.14 23.74 3.02
C GLN A 211 10.59 24.18 1.65
N GLN A 212 11.15 25.28 1.13
CA GLN A 212 11.24 25.61 -0.30
C GLN A 212 12.72 25.40 -0.71
N PRO A 213 13.06 24.81 -1.87
CA PRO A 213 14.42 24.38 -2.15
C PRO A 213 15.24 25.52 -2.77
N ASP A 214 16.46 25.69 -2.27
CA ASP A 214 17.70 25.39 -3.01
C ASP A 214 18.88 25.23 -2.01
N GLY A 215 19.74 24.21 -2.21
CA GLY A 215 21.08 24.14 -1.59
C GLY A 215 21.22 23.55 -0.16
N VAL A 216 20.30 22.73 0.33
CA VAL A 216 20.29 22.24 1.73
C VAL A 216 21.26 21.08 1.94
N ARG A 217 22.16 21.20 2.94
CA ARG A 217 23.30 20.30 3.17
C ARG A 217 23.21 19.35 4.37
N ASP A 218 22.22 19.47 5.25
CA ASP A 218 22.05 18.50 6.36
C ASP A 218 20.62 18.44 6.89
N TRP A 219 20.12 17.22 7.10
CA TRP A 219 18.84 16.94 7.75
C TRP A 219 19.10 16.40 9.16
N HIS A 220 19.13 17.27 10.16
CA HIS A 220 18.89 16.81 11.54
C HIS A 220 17.41 16.44 11.65
N MET A 221 17.11 15.15 11.50
CA MET A 221 15.76 14.60 11.50
C MET A 221 15.15 14.70 12.90
N VAL A 222 14.31 15.71 13.13
CA VAL A 222 13.38 15.67 14.26
C VAL A 222 12.20 14.80 13.85
N ASN A 223 12.30 13.50 14.15
CA ASN A 223 11.21 12.55 14.03
C ASN A 223 10.60 12.33 15.42
N ARG A 224 9.31 12.63 15.58
CA ARG A 224 8.58 12.48 16.86
C ARG A 224 7.50 11.40 16.84
N PHE A 225 7.58 10.42 15.92
CA PHE A 225 7.01 9.07 16.07
C PHE A 225 5.75 8.89 16.96
N GLU A 226 4.62 9.51 16.62
CA GLU A 226 3.37 9.23 17.35
C GLU A 226 2.21 9.05 16.36
N ASN A 227 2.22 7.87 15.72
CA ASN A 227 1.16 7.00 15.14
C ASN A 227 -0.05 7.48 14.30
N ASP A 228 0.05 7.28 12.97
CA ASP A 228 -1.01 6.71 12.13
C ASP A 228 -0.32 5.63 11.27
N THR A 229 -0.68 4.37 11.53
CA THR A 229 0.25 3.24 11.80
C THR A 229 1.03 2.65 10.61
N SER A 230 1.07 3.30 9.45
CA SER A 230 1.79 2.79 8.27
C SER A 230 2.49 3.92 7.51
N TYR A 231 3.82 3.95 7.57
CA TYR A 231 4.65 4.89 6.82
C TYR A 231 6.08 4.34 6.63
N ILE A 232 6.86 4.99 5.77
CA ILE A 232 8.31 4.82 5.69
C ILE A 232 9.01 6.08 6.22
N GLY A 233 10.24 5.95 6.69
CA GLY A 233 11.01 7.07 7.24
C GLY A 233 11.27 8.12 6.16
N THR A 234 11.28 9.40 6.54
CA THR A 234 11.48 10.51 5.59
C THR A 234 12.80 10.40 4.81
N ALA A 235 13.90 10.02 5.47
CA ALA A 235 15.18 9.80 4.80
C ALA A 235 15.12 8.63 3.81
N TRP A 236 14.32 7.59 4.11
CA TRP A 236 14.11 6.49 3.18
C TRP A 236 13.28 6.92 1.98
N LEU A 237 12.18 7.65 2.19
CA LEU A 237 11.38 8.25 1.11
C LEU A 237 12.24 9.13 0.19
N LEU A 238 13.09 9.99 0.75
CA LEU A 238 13.96 10.87 -0.02
C LEU A 238 15.04 10.10 -0.81
N ARG A 239 15.59 9.02 -0.24
CA ARG A 239 16.51 8.13 -0.97
C ARG A 239 15.83 7.40 -2.12
N LEU A 240 14.58 6.95 -1.94
CA LEU A 240 13.77 6.39 -3.03
C LEU A 240 13.51 7.42 -4.13
N ALA A 241 13.12 8.65 -3.73
CA ALA A 241 12.95 9.79 -4.63
C ALA A 241 14.19 10.05 -5.49
N GLN A 242 15.34 10.19 -4.83
CA GLN A 242 16.63 10.44 -5.47
C GLN A 242 17.08 9.27 -6.35
N GLY A 243 16.86 8.02 -5.92
CA GLY A 243 17.21 6.82 -6.68
C GLY A 243 16.54 6.74 -8.05
N GLN A 244 15.34 7.31 -8.18
CA GLN A 244 14.62 7.42 -9.46
C GLN A 244 14.85 8.75 -10.19
N GLY A 245 15.80 9.56 -9.73
CA GLY A 245 16.08 10.87 -10.32
C GLY A 245 14.96 11.90 -10.15
N LEU A 246 14.05 11.70 -9.19
CA LEU A 246 12.98 12.66 -8.91
C LEU A 246 13.53 13.82 -8.08
N GLN A 247 13.22 15.03 -8.53
CA GLN A 247 13.57 16.26 -7.82
C GLN A 247 12.42 16.63 -6.87
N VAL A 248 12.72 16.82 -5.59
CA VAL A 248 11.73 17.27 -4.60
C VAL A 248 11.65 18.80 -4.64
N GLN A 249 10.48 19.33 -4.97
CA GLN A 249 10.22 20.77 -5.00
C GLN A 249 9.77 21.32 -3.65
N HIS A 250 8.99 20.58 -2.86
CA HIS A 250 8.60 21.04 -1.52
C HIS A 250 8.43 19.86 -0.59
N LEU A 251 8.77 20.06 0.69
CA LEU A 251 8.44 19.12 1.74
C LEU A 251 7.39 19.73 2.66
N LEU A 252 6.29 19.01 2.80
CA LEU A 252 5.17 19.38 3.66
C LEU A 252 5.10 18.41 4.82
N ARG A 253 4.94 18.95 6.03
CA ARG A 253 4.55 18.20 7.22
C ARG A 253 3.05 18.29 7.37
N ILE A 254 2.41 17.13 7.42
CA ILE A 254 0.98 16.99 7.60
C ILE A 254 0.74 16.37 8.97
N THR A 255 0.06 17.08 9.85
CA THR A 255 -0.06 16.71 11.27
C THR A 255 -1.51 16.51 11.65
N HIS A 256 -1.83 15.35 12.24
CA HIS A 256 -3.18 15.07 12.73
C HIS A 256 -3.51 15.96 13.94
N LEU A 257 -4.68 16.59 13.93
CA LEU A 257 -5.12 17.55 14.94
C LEU A 257 -5.42 16.90 16.31
N GLY A 258 -5.83 15.63 16.32
CA GLY A 258 -6.26 14.96 17.55
C GLY A 258 -5.14 14.32 18.35
N HIS A 259 -4.17 13.69 17.67
CA HIS A 259 -3.11 12.90 18.32
C HIS A 259 -1.70 13.29 17.88
N GLY A 260 -1.53 14.31 17.03
CA GLY A 260 -0.22 14.89 16.74
C GLY A 260 0.66 14.09 15.78
N THR A 261 0.18 12.99 15.20
CA THR A 261 0.94 12.23 14.19
C THR A 261 1.35 13.10 13.04
N THR A 262 2.58 12.92 12.59
CA THR A 262 3.12 13.64 11.44
C THR A 262 3.40 12.70 10.27
N HIS A 263 3.03 13.15 9.08
CA HIS A 263 3.37 12.54 7.81
C HIS A 263 4.11 13.55 6.94
N ILE A 264 5.02 13.06 6.11
CA ILE A 264 5.76 13.88 5.15
C ILE A 264 5.20 13.64 3.76
N LEU A 265 4.90 14.73 3.07
CA LEU A 265 4.51 14.74 1.68
C LEU A 265 5.52 15.58 0.88
N ALA A 266 6.16 14.94 -0.09
CA ALA A 266 7.05 15.60 -1.02
C ALA A 266 6.27 15.95 -2.29
N ILE A 267 6.26 17.23 -2.64
CA ILE A 267 5.77 17.71 -3.94
C ILE A 267 6.91 17.59 -4.94
N LEU A 268 6.59 17.04 -6.10
CA LEU A 268 7.48 16.84 -7.23
C LEU A 268 7.05 17.74 -8.39
N PRO A 269 7.89 17.92 -9.44
CA PRO A 269 7.52 18.62 -10.65
C PRO A 269 6.21 18.12 -11.26
N ASN A 270 5.55 18.99 -12.04
CA ASN A 270 4.30 18.67 -12.74
C ASN A 270 3.12 18.28 -11.82
N ASN A 271 3.07 18.83 -10.59
CA ASN A 271 2.04 18.53 -9.58
C ASN A 271 1.99 17.06 -9.15
N GLN A 272 3.07 16.31 -9.36
CA GLN A 272 3.22 14.97 -8.80
C GLN A 272 3.54 15.06 -7.30
N TYR A 273 3.29 13.98 -6.57
CA TYR A 273 3.60 13.93 -5.15
C TYR A 273 3.96 12.52 -4.73
N VAL A 274 4.71 12.41 -3.64
CA VAL A 274 4.95 11.15 -2.93
C VAL A 274 4.77 11.39 -1.44
N CYS A 275 4.11 10.46 -0.77
CA CYS A 275 3.81 10.59 0.66
C CYS A 275 4.40 9.41 1.41
N ASN A 276 4.97 9.67 2.58
CA ASN A 276 5.60 8.65 3.40
C ASN A 276 4.62 7.56 3.88
N CYS A 277 3.31 7.81 3.90
CA CYS A 277 2.29 6.78 4.16
C CYS A 277 2.19 5.72 3.05
N CYS A 278 2.82 5.95 1.90
CA CYS A 278 2.88 5.07 0.74
C CYS A 278 1.55 4.70 0.07
N MET A 279 0.39 5.12 0.59
CA MET A 279 -0.92 4.77 0.05
C MET A 279 -1.09 5.13 -1.44
N GLY A 280 -0.65 6.32 -1.85
CA GLY A 280 -0.70 6.72 -3.27
C GLY A 280 0.11 5.79 -4.17
N MET A 281 1.25 5.31 -3.69
CA MET A 281 2.16 4.43 -4.44
C MET A 281 1.69 2.98 -4.42
N ASN A 282 1.23 2.50 -3.27
CA ASN A 282 0.80 1.12 -3.08
C ASN A 282 -0.57 0.81 -3.70
N ILE A 283 -1.52 1.72 -3.56
CA ILE A 283 -2.93 1.50 -3.91
C ILE A 283 -3.33 2.31 -5.15
N GLY A 284 -2.56 3.33 -5.54
CA GLY A 284 -2.92 4.23 -6.65
C GLY A 284 -4.05 5.21 -6.31
N ILE A 285 -4.36 5.38 -5.02
CA ILE A 285 -5.42 6.28 -4.54
C ILE A 285 -4.77 7.36 -3.67
N PRO A 286 -5.10 8.66 -3.88
CA PRO A 286 -4.54 9.71 -3.06
C PRO A 286 -4.93 9.58 -1.58
N CYS A 287 -3.95 9.75 -0.70
CA CYS A 287 -4.16 9.69 0.74
C CYS A 287 -4.74 10.99 1.30
N CYS A 288 -5.28 10.92 2.52
CA CYS A 288 -5.76 12.08 3.26
C CYS A 288 -4.69 13.18 3.40
N HIS A 289 -3.40 12.82 3.50
CA HIS A 289 -2.31 13.78 3.57
C HIS A 289 -2.16 14.62 2.30
N TYR A 290 -2.35 13.99 1.13
CA TYR A 290 -2.38 14.71 -0.14
C TYR A 290 -3.61 15.59 -0.26
N PHE A 291 -4.79 15.09 0.12
CA PHE A 291 -6.00 15.93 0.11
C PHE A 291 -5.90 17.12 1.06
N GLN A 292 -5.20 16.97 2.19
CA GLN A 292 -4.92 18.10 3.07
C GLN A 292 -3.92 19.10 2.45
N ALA A 293 -2.89 18.63 1.75
CA ALA A 293 -2.02 19.51 0.99
C ALA A 293 -2.80 20.24 -0.12
N LEU A 294 -3.68 19.53 -0.83
CA LEU A 294 -4.49 20.05 -1.93
C LEU A 294 -5.50 21.12 -1.46
N SER A 295 -6.03 21.01 -0.25
CA SER A 295 -6.98 22.01 0.30
C SER A 295 -6.32 23.33 0.69
N VAL A 296 -5.00 23.32 0.92
CA VAL A 296 -4.25 24.49 1.41
C VAL A 296 -3.30 25.09 0.37
N VAL A 297 -2.66 24.27 -0.46
CA VAL A 297 -1.67 24.71 -1.45
C VAL A 297 -2.38 25.15 -2.74
N THR A 298 -2.49 26.45 -2.95
CA THR A 298 -3.24 27.06 -4.06
C THR A 298 -2.75 26.67 -5.46
N ASN A 299 -1.47 26.36 -5.63
CA ASN A 299 -0.88 26.00 -6.92
C ASN A 299 -0.77 24.47 -7.14
N LEU A 300 -1.22 23.66 -6.18
CA LEU A 300 -1.20 22.20 -6.33
C LEU A 300 -2.43 21.75 -7.10
N HIS A 301 -2.22 21.11 -8.24
CA HIS A 301 -3.32 20.64 -9.08
C HIS A 301 -3.64 19.17 -8.80
N PHE A 302 -4.94 18.84 -8.87
CA PHE A 302 -5.39 17.45 -8.79
C PHE A 302 -5.18 16.73 -10.13
N ILE A 303 -4.44 15.63 -10.09
CA ILE A 303 -4.19 14.79 -11.27
C ILE A 303 -4.57 13.35 -10.93
N ILE A 304 -5.35 12.73 -11.82
CA ILE A 304 -5.57 11.29 -11.83
C ILE A 304 -4.58 10.68 -12.80
N GLY A 305 -3.65 9.89 -12.29
CA GLY A 305 -2.71 9.12 -13.09
C GLY A 305 -2.52 7.74 -12.48
N VAL A 306 -2.19 6.75 -13.30
CA VAL A 306 -1.68 5.46 -12.80
C VAL A 306 -0.32 5.76 -12.17
N VAL A 307 -0.22 5.57 -10.86
CA VAL A 307 1.07 5.70 -10.17
C VAL A 307 1.91 4.51 -10.60
N ARG A 308 2.86 4.73 -11.52
CA ARG A 308 3.90 3.73 -11.81
C ARG A 308 4.74 3.58 -10.54
N ALA A 309 4.85 2.35 -10.06
CA ALA A 309 5.74 2.02 -8.96
C ALA A 309 7.20 2.33 -9.33
N TRP A 310 8.02 2.53 -8.30
CA TRP A 310 9.45 2.88 -8.38
C TRP A 310 10.29 1.73 -8.91
#